data_AF-A0A7Y7Y737-F1
#
_entry.id   AF-A0A7Y7Y737-F1
#
_cell.length_a   1.000
_cell.length_b   1.000
_cell.length_c   1.000
_cell.angle_alpha   90.00
_cell.angle_beta   90.00
_cell.angle_gamma   90.00
#
_symmetry.space_group_name_H-M   'P 1'
#
loop_
_entity.id
_entity.type
_entity.pdbx_description
1 polymer ?
#
loop_
_entity_poly.entity_id
_entity_poly.type
_entity_poly.pdbx_seq_one_letter_code
_entity_poly.pdbx_strand_id
1 'polypeptide(L)'
;EGCAQTLLRAAATGIVGGSIEDATGISADPIYPFDLSVERVEAAVAAARSLPFPFMLTARAENLLHGRLDLPNTLRRLQAYAEAGADVLYAPGLRTAEEVLAVVKAVAPKPVN
;
A
#
# COMPACT_ATOMS: atom_id res chain seq x y z
N GLU A 1 -2.70 -5.79 13.84
CA GLU A 1 -2.45 -4.81 14.93
C GLU A 1 -1.25 -3.86 14.72
N GLY A 2 -0.05 -4.36 14.35
CA GLY A 2 1.16 -3.53 14.26
C GLY A 2 1.09 -2.29 13.34
N CYS A 3 0.39 -2.38 12.20
CA CYS A 3 0.23 -1.24 11.27
C CYS A 3 -0.62 -0.11 11.86
N ALA A 4 -1.76 -0.45 12.47
CA ALA A 4 -2.67 0.52 13.07
C ALA A 4 -1.97 1.32 14.18
N GLN A 5 -1.30 0.62 15.11
CA GLN A 5 -0.61 1.28 16.22
C GLN A 5 0.55 2.15 15.75
N THR A 6 1.33 1.68 14.76
CA THR A 6 2.40 2.47 14.16
C THR A 6 1.86 3.75 13.51
N LEU A 7 0.76 3.66 12.77
CA LEU A 7 0.13 4.82 12.14
C LEU A 7 -0.32 5.85 13.17
N LEU A 8 -1.01 5.43 14.24
CA LEU A 8 -1.46 6.34 15.29
C LEU A 8 -0.28 7.03 16.00
N ARG A 9 0.80 6.29 16.28
CA ARG A 9 2.02 6.86 16.87
C ARG A 9 2.68 7.85 15.92
N ALA A 10 2.71 7.56 14.63
CA ALA A 10 3.27 8.45 13.62
C ALA A 10 2.43 9.71 13.48
N ALA A 11 1.10 9.60 13.42
CA ALA A 11 0.18 10.73 13.39
C ALA A 11 0.36 11.67 14.61
N ALA A 12 0.65 11.11 15.79
CA ALA A 12 0.93 11.89 17.00
C ALA A 12 2.21 12.73 16.93
N THR A 13 3.12 12.48 15.96
CA THR A 13 4.31 13.33 15.75
C THR A 13 4.03 14.55 14.85
N GLY A 14 2.81 14.67 14.33
CA GLY A 14 2.38 15.77 13.47
C GLY A 14 2.47 15.49 11.97
N ILE A 15 2.84 14.27 11.54
CA ILE A 15 2.74 13.89 10.13
C ILE A 15 1.27 13.69 9.74
N VAL A 16 0.94 14.06 8.50
CA VAL A 16 -0.44 14.00 7.95
C VAL A 16 -0.61 12.94 6.87
N GLY A 17 0.41 12.10 6.67
CA GLY A 17 0.38 11.01 5.71
C GLY A 17 1.55 10.06 5.91
N GLY A 18 1.42 8.86 5.35
CA GLY A 18 2.43 7.82 5.50
C GLY A 18 2.13 6.62 4.62
N SER A 19 3.12 5.73 4.48
CA SER A 19 2.97 4.53 3.68
C SER A 19 3.04 3.25 4.52
N ILE A 20 2.26 2.24 4.13
CA ILE A 20 2.36 0.88 4.63
C ILE A 20 2.68 -0.02 3.45
N GLU A 21 3.75 -0.79 3.59
CA GLU A 21 4.23 -1.74 2.58
C GLU A 21 3.89 -3.19 2.93
N ASP A 22 3.84 -4.02 1.88
CA ASP A 22 3.60 -5.46 1.97
C ASP A 22 4.88 -6.30 1.93
N ALA A 23 6.05 -5.68 2.11
CA ALA A 23 7.30 -6.40 2.35
C ALA A 23 7.38 -6.91 3.80
N THR A 24 7.87 -8.14 3.97
CA THR A 24 8.03 -8.78 5.29
C THR A 24 9.34 -8.42 5.96
N GLY A 25 10.34 -7.98 5.19
CA GLY A 25 11.73 -7.84 5.62
C GLY A 25 12.50 -9.18 5.71
N ILE A 26 11.87 -10.30 5.37
CA ILE A 26 12.47 -11.65 5.43
C ILE A 26 12.86 -12.06 4.01
N SER A 27 14.16 -12.17 3.72
CA SER A 27 14.64 -12.46 2.36
C SER A 27 14.09 -13.75 1.74
N ALA A 28 13.82 -14.77 2.57
CA ALA A 28 13.27 -16.05 2.11
C ALA A 28 11.78 -15.99 1.75
N ASP A 29 11.02 -15.07 2.33
CA ASP A 29 9.61 -14.83 2.00
C ASP A 29 9.31 -13.32 2.03
N PRO A 30 9.75 -12.58 0.99
CA PRO A 30 9.92 -11.13 1.08
C PRO A 30 8.61 -10.33 1.04
N ILE A 31 7.49 -10.93 0.66
CA ILE A 31 6.21 -10.25 0.48
C ILE A 31 5.12 -11.04 1.21
N TYR A 32 4.34 -10.34 2.04
CA TYR A 32 3.24 -10.95 2.79
C TYR A 32 2.25 -11.68 1.86
N PRO A 33 1.63 -12.76 2.33
CA PRO A 33 0.46 -13.36 1.69
C PRO A 33 -0.60 -12.30 1.40
N PHE A 34 -1.32 -12.46 0.29
CA PHE A 34 -2.25 -11.45 -0.21
C PHE A 34 -3.30 -11.04 0.83
N ASP A 35 -3.97 -12.00 1.48
CA ASP A 35 -5.04 -11.68 2.43
C ASP A 35 -4.49 -10.94 3.65
N LEU A 36 -3.30 -11.35 4.13
CA LEU A 36 -2.64 -10.67 5.25
C LEU A 36 -2.17 -9.26 4.88
N SER A 37 -1.71 -9.03 3.65
CA SER A 37 -1.34 -7.67 3.23
C SER A 37 -2.54 -6.75 3.11
N VAL A 38 -3.70 -7.26 2.68
CA VAL A 38 -4.96 -6.51 2.67
C VAL A 38 -5.41 -6.20 4.10
N GLU A 39 -5.45 -7.18 5.01
CA GLU A 39 -5.83 -6.97 6.42
C GLU A 39 -4.95 -5.91 7.10
N ARG A 40 -3.66 -5.90 6.79
CA ARG A 40 -2.72 -4.89 7.30
C ARG A 40 -3.04 -3.47 6.80
N VAL A 41 -3.47 -3.34 5.55
CA VAL A 41 -3.91 -2.06 4.96
C VAL A 41 -5.24 -1.64 5.57
N GLU A 42 -6.22 -2.55 5.70
CA GLU A 42 -7.51 -2.27 6.34
C GLU A 42 -7.33 -1.77 7.78
N ALA A 43 -6.45 -2.40 8.55
CA ALA A 43 -6.13 -1.96 9.91
C ALA A 43 -5.52 -0.55 9.94
N ALA A 44 -4.65 -0.22 8.96
CA ALA A 44 -4.09 1.12 8.83
C ALA A 44 -5.15 2.15 8.39
N VAL A 45 -6.04 1.79 7.47
CA VAL A 45 -7.18 2.63 7.05
C VAL A 45 -8.06 2.92 8.26
N ALA A 46 -8.47 1.91 9.02
CA ALA A 46 -9.30 2.09 10.21
C ALA A 46 -8.64 3.04 11.22
N ALA A 47 -7.33 2.90 11.45
CA ALA A 47 -6.56 3.81 12.28
C ALA A 47 -6.55 5.25 11.72
N ALA A 48 -6.27 5.41 10.42
CA ALA A 48 -6.26 6.72 9.77
C ALA A 48 -7.62 7.42 9.85
N ARG A 49 -8.72 6.68 9.70
CA ARG A 49 -10.09 7.22 9.81
C ARG A 49 -10.53 7.51 11.24
N SER A 50 -9.83 7.00 12.25
CA SER A 50 -10.09 7.30 13.66
C SER A 50 -9.48 8.63 14.13
N LEU A 51 -8.57 9.21 13.32
CA LEU A 51 -7.90 10.47 13.65
C LEU A 51 -8.86 11.67 13.52
N PRO A 52 -8.67 12.74 14.31
CA PRO A 52 -9.49 13.94 14.22
C PRO A 52 -9.15 14.83 13.01
N PHE A 53 -8.30 14.35 12.09
CA PHE A 53 -7.90 15.04 10.87
C PHE A 53 -7.69 14.03 9.73
N PRO A 54 -7.77 14.45 8.45
CA PRO A 54 -7.47 13.58 7.33
C PRO A 54 -5.99 13.16 7.33
N PHE A 55 -5.75 11.86 7.45
CA PHE A 55 -4.43 11.26 7.27
C PHE A 55 -4.39 10.54 5.92
N MET A 56 -3.46 10.92 5.05
CA MET A 56 -3.30 10.32 3.72
C MET A 56 -2.51 9.02 3.80
N LEU A 57 -3.18 7.88 3.61
CA LEU A 57 -2.55 6.57 3.61
C LEU A 57 -2.16 6.12 2.20
N THR A 58 -0.86 5.89 1.99
CA THR A 58 -0.33 5.25 0.78
C THR A 58 -0.12 3.75 1.01
N ALA A 59 -0.79 2.90 0.25
CA ALA A 59 -0.55 1.46 0.29
C ALA A 59 0.44 1.05 -0.80
N ARG A 60 1.46 0.28 -0.42
CA ARG A 60 2.59 -0.10 -1.26
C ARG A 60 2.63 -1.59 -1.58
N ALA A 61 2.77 -1.92 -2.86
CA ALA A 61 3.04 -3.28 -3.34
C ALA A 61 4.52 -3.40 -3.78
N GLU A 62 5.32 -4.12 -2.99
CA GLU A 62 6.79 -4.15 -3.11
C GLU A 62 7.31 -5.28 -4.03
N ASN A 63 6.41 -5.97 -4.73
CA ASN A 63 6.69 -7.11 -5.60
C ASN A 63 7.92 -6.91 -6.50
N LEU A 64 7.93 -5.80 -7.25
CA LEU A 64 8.93 -5.55 -8.29
C LEU A 64 10.32 -5.26 -7.72
N LEU A 65 10.40 -4.73 -6.49
CA LEU A 65 11.65 -4.53 -5.78
C LEU A 65 12.23 -5.83 -5.22
N HIS A 66 11.39 -6.84 -5.00
CA HIS A 66 11.78 -8.13 -4.42
C HIS A 66 11.80 -9.27 -5.45
N GLY A 67 12.06 -8.96 -6.71
CA GLY A 67 12.25 -9.94 -7.78
C GLY A 67 10.98 -10.65 -8.26
N ARG A 68 9.80 -10.33 -7.70
CA ARG A 68 8.51 -10.83 -8.19
C ARG A 68 8.03 -9.95 -9.34
N LEU A 69 8.61 -10.16 -10.53
CA LEU A 69 8.30 -9.42 -11.76
C LEU A 69 6.97 -9.85 -12.38
N ASP A 70 5.90 -9.78 -11.59
CA ASP A 70 4.54 -10.15 -11.94
C ASP A 70 3.65 -8.90 -11.81
N LEU A 71 3.46 -8.22 -12.93
CA LEU A 71 2.61 -7.03 -13.00
C LEU A 71 1.15 -7.36 -12.69
N PRO A 72 0.51 -8.41 -13.25
CA PRO A 72 -0.84 -8.82 -12.84
C PRO A 72 -1.01 -9.01 -11.33
N ASN A 73 -0.06 -9.64 -10.65
CA ASN A 73 -0.11 -9.78 -9.18
C ASN A 73 0.00 -8.43 -8.47
N THR A 74 0.88 -7.56 -8.96
CA THR A 74 1.05 -6.20 -8.42
C THR A 74 -0.25 -5.40 -8.58
N LEU A 75 -0.88 -5.44 -9.75
CA LEU A 75 -2.16 -4.78 -10.01
C LEU A 75 -3.27 -5.29 -9.09
N ARG A 76 -3.38 -6.62 -8.93
CA ARG A 76 -4.35 -7.25 -8.02
C ARG A 76 -4.19 -6.74 -6.59
N ARG A 77 -2.96 -6.61 -6.09
CA ARG A 77 -2.66 -6.08 -4.76
C ARG A 77 -3.09 -4.61 -4.63
N LEU A 78 -2.67 -3.76 -5.57
CA LEU A 78 -3.02 -2.34 -5.52
C LEU A 78 -4.53 -2.09 -5.60
N GLN A 79 -5.25 -2.86 -6.42
CA GLN A 79 -6.72 -2.80 -6.49
C GLN A 79 -7.36 -3.18 -5.16
N ALA A 80 -6.91 -4.28 -4.54
CA ALA A 80 -7.41 -4.67 -3.23
C ALA A 80 -7.09 -3.63 -2.14
N TYR A 81 -5.91 -2.99 -2.20
CA TYR A 81 -5.56 -1.90 -1.28
C TYR A 81 -6.42 -0.65 -1.50
N ALA A 82 -6.78 -0.35 -2.75
CA ALA A 82 -7.69 0.73 -3.09
C ALA A 82 -9.11 0.45 -2.55
N GLU A 83 -9.60 -0.78 -2.70
CA GLU A 83 -10.89 -1.26 -2.17
C GLU A 83 -10.91 -1.25 -0.63
N ALA A 84 -9.79 -1.62 0.01
CA ALA A 84 -9.60 -1.54 1.46
C ALA A 84 -9.62 -0.10 2.00
N GLY A 85 -9.53 0.90 1.13
CA GLY A 85 -9.73 2.31 1.47
C GLY A 85 -8.45 3.15 1.54
N ALA A 86 -7.33 2.66 0.99
CA ALA A 86 -6.12 3.47 0.82
C ALA A 86 -6.41 4.73 0.00
N ASP A 87 -5.72 5.82 0.31
CA ASP A 87 -5.88 7.11 -0.35
C ASP A 87 -5.02 7.18 -1.63
N VAL A 88 -3.80 6.65 -1.56
CA VAL A 88 -2.82 6.62 -2.65
C VAL A 88 -2.28 5.19 -2.81
N LEU A 89 -2.00 4.80 -4.05
CA LEU A 89 -1.43 3.49 -4.37
C LEU A 89 -0.02 3.67 -4.92
N TYR A 90 0.88 2.75 -4.58
CA TYR A 90 2.26 2.83 -5.04
C TYR A 90 2.84 1.43 -5.33
N ALA A 91 3.36 1.25 -6.54
CA ALA A 91 4.20 0.11 -6.89
C ALA A 91 5.60 0.61 -7.27
N PRO A 92 6.57 0.63 -6.34
CA PRO A 92 7.94 0.94 -6.71
C PRO A 92 8.51 -0.13 -7.64
N GLY A 93 9.37 0.30 -8.58
CA GLY A 93 10.07 -0.61 -9.48
C GLY A 93 9.41 -0.84 -10.84
N LEU A 94 8.36 -0.09 -11.19
CA LEU A 94 7.85 0.01 -12.56
C LEU A 94 8.95 0.56 -13.48
N ARG A 95 9.08 0.00 -14.68
CA ARG A 95 10.22 0.21 -15.58
C ARG A 95 9.83 0.90 -16.87
N THR A 96 8.57 0.83 -17.29
CA THR A 96 8.12 1.39 -18.57
C THR A 96 6.87 2.25 -18.39
N ALA A 97 6.63 3.14 -19.36
CA ALA A 97 5.44 3.98 -19.38
C ALA A 97 4.16 3.15 -19.50
N GLU A 98 4.20 2.01 -20.18
CA GLU A 98 3.08 1.08 -20.32
C GLU A 98 2.72 0.45 -18.97
N GLU A 99 3.70 0.05 -18.16
CA GLU A 99 3.46 -0.47 -16.81
C GLU A 99 2.85 0.61 -15.91
N VAL A 100 3.37 1.84 -15.97
CA VAL A 100 2.82 3.00 -15.25
C VAL A 100 1.36 3.26 -15.66
N LEU A 101 1.08 3.29 -16.96
CA LEU A 101 -0.27 3.48 -17.48
C LEU A 101 -1.22 2.35 -17.06
N ALA A 102 -0.74 1.11 -17.02
CA ALA A 102 -1.52 -0.03 -16.55
C ALA A 102 -1.92 0.14 -15.08
N VAL A 103 -0.98 0.55 -14.22
CA VAL A 103 -1.23 0.81 -12.79
C VAL A 103 -2.23 1.95 -12.62
N VAL A 104 -2.00 3.10 -13.27
CA VAL A 104 -2.91 4.27 -13.19
C VAL A 104 -4.33 3.91 -13.60
N LYS A 105 -4.50 3.15 -14.69
CA LYS A 105 -5.83 2.71 -15.15
C LYS A 105 -6.47 1.72 -14.17
N ALA A 106 -5.70 0.82 -13.60
CA ALA A 106 -6.22 -0.26 -12.75
C ALA A 106 -6.79 0.24 -11.42
N VAL A 107 -6.26 1.34 -10.87
CA VAL A 107 -6.67 1.86 -9.56
C VAL A 107 -7.46 3.17 -9.65
N ALA A 108 -7.74 3.67 -10.86
CA ALA A 108 -8.56 4.85 -11.05
C ALA A 108 -9.92 4.70 -10.32
N PRO A 109 -10.43 5.76 -9.65
CA PRO A 109 -9.95 7.15 -9.69
C PRO A 109 -8.89 7.49 -8.62
N LYS A 110 -8.29 6.49 -7.93
CA LYS A 110 -7.30 6.76 -6.88
C LYS A 110 -5.98 7.26 -7.48
N PRO A 111 -5.29 8.21 -6.81
CA PRO A 111 -3.97 8.65 -7.19
C PRO A 111 -2.92 7.53 -7.08
N VAL A 112 -1.89 7.61 -7.93
CA VAL A 112 -0.71 6.74 -7.93
C VAL A 112 0.52 7.59 -7.64
N ASN A 113 1.42 7.09 -6.77
CA ASN A 113 2.74 7.67 -6.52
C ASN A 113 3.83 6.99 -7.36
#